data_AF-A0A2V7PNB2-F1
#
_entry.id   AF-A0A2V7PNB2-F1
#
_cell.length_a   1.000
_cell.length_b   1.000
_cell.length_c   1.000
_cell.angle_alpha   90.00
_cell.angle_beta   90.00
_cell.angle_gamma   90.00
#
_symmetry.space_group_name_H-M   'P 1'
#
loop_
_entity.id
_entity.type
_entity.pdbx_description
1 polymer ?
#
loop_
_entity_poly.entity_id
_entity_poly.type
_entity_poly.pdbx_seq_one_letter_code
_entity_poly.pdbx_strand_id
1 'polypeptide(L)' 'MLKTTPFHARTAPLVQGQAWRRWGGYSVASAYELQHEHEYAAIRNAAALIDVSP' A
#
# COMPACT_ATOMS: atom_id res chain seq x y z
N MET A 1 1.65 17.89 7.80
CA MET A 1 1.05 16.54 7.73
C MET A 1 1.28 15.97 6.33
N LEU A 2 1.42 14.65 6.21
CA LEU A 2 1.48 13.99 4.90
C LEU A 2 0.10 14.04 4.23
N LYS A 3 0.07 14.14 2.90
CA LYS A 3 -1.16 14.01 2.11
C LYS A 3 -1.56 12.53 1.99
N THR A 4 -2.76 12.26 1.51
CA THR A 4 -3.26 10.92 1.19
C THR A 4 -3.65 10.82 -0.28
N THR A 5 -3.45 9.64 -0.88
CA THR A 5 -3.86 9.39 -2.27
C THR A 5 -5.38 9.26 -2.37
N PRO A 6 -5.96 9.34 -3.59
CA PRO A 6 -7.39 9.10 -3.80
C PRO A 6 -7.86 7.71 -3.36
N PHE A 7 -6.97 6.72 -3.33
CA PHE A 7 -7.29 5.34 -2.94
C PHE A 7 -7.13 5.07 -1.44
N HIS A 8 -6.61 6.04 -0.66
CA HIS A 8 -6.32 5.86 0.77
C HIS A 8 -7.52 5.36 1.57
N ALA A 9 -8.72 5.90 1.33
CA ALA A 9 -9.93 5.46 2.05
C ALA A 9 -10.25 3.98 1.85
N ARG A 10 -9.89 3.40 0.70
CA ARG A 10 -10.12 1.99 0.37
C ARG A 10 -8.96 1.09 0.83
N THR A 11 -7.73 1.57 0.72
CA THR A 11 -6.54 0.77 1.03
C THR A 11 -6.19 0.79 2.51
N ALA A 12 -6.45 1.88 3.23
CA ALA A 12 -6.08 2.02 4.64
C ALA A 12 -6.66 0.95 5.58
N PRO A 13 -7.93 0.52 5.45
CA PRO A 13 -8.47 -0.57 6.26
C PRO A 13 -7.79 -1.93 6.02
N LEU A 14 -7.09 -2.09 4.91
CA LEU A 14 -6.41 -3.34 4.53
C LEU A 14 -4.96 -3.41 5.05
N VAL A 15 -4.41 -2.30 5.56
CA VAL A 15 -3.03 -2.22 6.08
C VAL A 15 -3.00 -2.72 7.52
N GLN A 16 -2.97 -4.04 7.69
CA GLN A 16 -3.05 -4.70 9.01
C GLN A 16 -1.87 -4.33 9.92
N GLY A 17 -0.66 -4.27 9.36
CA GLY A 17 0.56 -3.97 10.10
C GLY A 17 0.80 -2.48 10.38
N GLN A 18 -0.13 -1.59 10.01
CA GLN A 18 0.07 -0.13 10.04
C GLN A 18 1.39 0.30 9.35
N ALA A 19 1.80 -0.43 8.32
CA ALA A 19 3.06 -0.25 7.61
C ALA A 19 2.98 0.95 6.65
N TRP A 20 2.96 2.16 7.19
CA TRP A 20 2.89 3.41 6.44
C TRP A 20 4.27 4.00 6.15
N ARG A 21 4.48 4.50 4.94
CA ARG A 21 5.72 5.18 4.54
C ARG A 21 5.46 6.54 3.91
N ARG A 22 6.45 7.42 4.02
CA ARG A 22 6.49 8.69 3.27
C ARG A 22 7.00 8.45 1.85
N TRP A 23 6.23 8.86 0.86
CA TRP A 23 6.66 8.88 -0.55
C TRP A 23 6.01 10.07 -1.26
N GLY A 24 6.79 10.88 -1.97
CA GLY A 24 6.26 12.04 -2.72
C GLY A 24 5.53 13.12 -1.89
N GLY A 25 5.65 13.12 -0.55
CA GLY A 25 4.87 13.99 0.34
C GLY A 25 3.55 13.38 0.83
N TYR A 26 3.29 12.11 0.49
CA TYR A 26 2.10 11.35 0.85
C TYR A 26 2.41 10.22 1.82
N SER A 27 1.39 9.81 2.58
CA SER A 27 1.39 8.58 3.37
C SER A 27 0.85 7.45 2.50
N VAL A 28 1.72 6.50 2.16
CA VAL A 28 1.38 5.37 1.29
C VAL A 28 1.64 4.05 2.02
N ALA A 29 0.88 3.01 1.68
CA ALA A 29 1.09 1.67 2.24
C ALA A 29 2.45 1.11 1.78
N SER A 30 3.20 0.54 2.70
CA SER A 30 4.45 -0.18 2.41
C SER A 30 4.23 -1.69 2.27
N ALA A 31 3.21 -2.22 2.95
CA ALA A 31 2.71 -3.59 2.86
C ALA A 31 1.29 -3.62 3.42
N TYR A 32 0.46 -4.56 2.99
CA TYR A 32 -0.89 -4.76 3.51
C TYR A 32 -0.92 -5.75 4.69
N GLU A 33 -0.06 -6.77 4.66
CA GLU A 33 0.14 -7.72 5.75
C GLU A 33 1.40 -7.38 6.57
N LEU A 34 1.76 -8.22 7.56
CA LEU A 34 3.00 -8.05 8.34
C LEU A 34 4.25 -8.27 7.48
N GLN A 35 4.14 -9.08 6.42
CA GLN A 35 5.21 -9.40 5.48
C GLN A 35 4.70 -9.23 4.04
N HIS A 36 5.60 -8.95 3.11
CA HIS A 36 5.27 -8.64 1.71
C HIS A 36 5.26 -9.89 0.79
N GLU A 37 5.42 -11.10 1.35
CA GLU A 37 5.60 -12.32 0.56
C GLU A 37 4.37 -12.65 -0.29
N HIS A 38 3.15 -12.50 0.26
CA HIS A 38 1.92 -12.69 -0.49
C HIS A 38 1.74 -11.65 -1.60
N GLU A 39 2.06 -10.37 -1.34
CA GLU A 39 2.02 -9.32 -2.35
C GLU A 39 3.02 -9.60 -3.48
N TYR A 40 4.24 -10.01 -3.12
CA TYR A 40 5.27 -10.39 -4.09
C TYR A 40 4.83 -11.59 -4.95
N ALA A 41 4.29 -12.64 -4.32
CA ALA A 41 3.78 -13.81 -5.02
C ALA A 41 2.61 -13.46 -5.95
N ALA A 42 1.70 -12.58 -5.53
CA ALA A 42 0.59 -12.11 -6.35
C ALA A 42 1.07 -11.34 -7.59
N ILE A 43 2.07 -10.46 -7.45
CA ILE A 43 2.68 -9.74 -8.59
C ILE A 43 3.29 -10.71 -9.61
N ARG A 44 3.94 -11.78 -9.14
CA ARG A 44 4.69 -12.70 -10.01
C ARG A 44 3.84 -13.79 -10.65
N ASN A 45 2.83 -14.28 -9.92
CA ASN A 45 2.12 -15.51 -10.29
C ASN A 45 0.61 -15.29 -10.50
N ALA A 46 0.09 -14.10 -10.23
CA ALA A 46 -1.33 -13.78 -10.36
C ALA A 46 -1.51 -12.33 -10.84
N ALA A 47 -2.28 -11.53 -10.10
CA ALA A 47 -2.48 -10.11 -10.35
C ALA A 47 -2.35 -9.32 -9.06
N ALA A 48 -1.87 -8.08 -9.17
CA ALA A 48 -1.76 -7.14 -8.07
C ALA A 48 -2.21 -5.75 -8.53
N LEU A 49 -2.73 -4.95 -7.59
CA LEU A 49 -3.04 -3.53 -7.79
C LEU A 49 -2.05 -2.70 -7.00
N ILE A 50 -1.34 -1.80 -7.69
CA ILE A 50 -0.41 -0.86 -7.06
C ILE A 50 -0.98 0.55 -7.22
N ASP A 51 -1.22 1.24 -6.12
CA ASP A 51 -1.53 2.66 -6.13
C ASP A 51 -0.25 3.46 -6.38
N VAL A 52 -0.14 4.02 -7.59
CA VAL A 52 0.94 4.91 -8.02
C VAL A 52 0.47 6.36 -8.19
N SER A 53 -0.71 6.68 -7.65
CA SER A 53 -1.26 8.04 -7.71
C SER A 53 -0.42 9.01 -6.89
N PRO A 54 -0.33 10.29 -7.29
CA PRO A 54 0.16 11.36 -6.43
C PRO A 54 -0.68 11.48 -5.16
#